data_AF-J9H6Z0-F1
#
_entry.id   AF-J9H6Z0-F1
#
_cell.length_a   1.000
_cell.length_b   1.000
_cell.length_c   1.000
_cell.angle_alpha   90.00
_cell.angle_beta   90.00
_cell.angle_gamma   90.00
#
_symmetry.space_group_name_H-M   'P 1'
#
loop_
_entity.id
_entity.type
_entity.pdbx_description
1 polymer ?
#
loop_
_entity_poly.entity_id
_entity_poly.type
_entity_poly.pdbx_seq_one_letter_code
_entity_poly.pdbx_strand_id
1 'polypeptide(L)'
;MKVIKIPKGNIEIVSCIAIWLFMALPSLHAQESTTLVQPNVEIFAGAELHHRDLFYGDVYELLVNLTPGVKWNMGRQWKLAAQAIVPIYNDFGDRYKKVRLNMAVLSKEWDWRGRQFLKVSGGLFGQERYGLDVKWMYPVNRWLALDAQIGWTGFCSMAVDWECSEMKRFTGLVGMNFYLNKVNTEFRLHGGRYLYEDYGVVVEAFRHFKHCSFGLYAQYSDHGHENGGFKVVMMIPPYKRKARKVQVRPASNFRLTYNIQGQPYALKMYTTDPEENEREGHFSRQRLQWGANRMTPDFSIKKGGSER
;
A
#
# COMPACT_ATOMS: atom_id res chain seq x y z
N MET A 1 22.40 -24.55 -20.41
CA MET A 1 23.38 -23.46 -20.22
C MET A 1 23.51 -22.71 -21.54
N LYS A 2 22.87 -21.53 -21.66
CA LYS A 2 22.96 -20.67 -22.85
C LYS A 2 23.26 -19.26 -22.36
N VAL A 3 24.53 -18.87 -22.44
CA VAL A 3 25.00 -17.52 -22.09
C VAL A 3 24.53 -16.59 -23.20
N ILE A 4 23.54 -15.74 -22.91
CA ILE A 4 23.07 -14.71 -23.84
C ILE A 4 23.63 -13.38 -23.35
N LYS A 5 24.48 -12.76 -24.18
CA LYS A 5 25.08 -11.43 -23.94
C LYS A 5 23.99 -10.38 -23.85
N ILE A 6 23.93 -9.69 -22.71
CA ILE A 6 23.13 -8.48 -22.50
C ILE A 6 23.73 -7.35 -23.35
N PRO A 7 22.95 -6.63 -24.17
CA PRO A 7 23.45 -5.47 -24.92
C PRO A 7 23.82 -4.35 -23.94
N LYS A 8 25.11 -3.98 -23.91
CA LYS A 8 25.71 -2.98 -23.01
C LYS A 8 25.20 -1.53 -23.19
N GLY A 9 24.37 -1.25 -24.20
CA GLY A 9 24.03 0.13 -24.59
C GLY A 9 23.01 0.86 -23.71
N ASN A 10 22.11 0.16 -23.02
CA ASN A 10 21.03 0.80 -22.24
C ASN A 10 21.31 0.94 -20.74
N ILE A 11 22.33 0.25 -20.23
CA ILE A 11 22.69 0.29 -18.81
C ILE A 11 23.38 1.61 -18.46
N GLU A 12 24.17 2.17 -19.37
CA GLU A 12 24.86 3.45 -19.14
C GLU A 12 23.89 4.64 -19.13
N ILE A 13 22.85 4.65 -19.96
CA ILE A 13 21.87 5.75 -19.99
C ILE A 13 20.98 5.73 -18.74
N VAL A 14 20.52 4.56 -18.30
CA VAL A 14 19.71 4.41 -17.07
C VAL A 14 20.56 4.69 -15.82
N SER A 15 21.84 4.29 -15.83
CA SER A 15 22.79 4.62 -14.76
C SER A 15 23.08 6.13 -14.72
N CYS A 16 23.30 6.77 -15.87
CA CYS A 16 23.53 8.22 -15.94
C CYS A 16 22.32 9.05 -15.49
N ILE A 17 21.09 8.62 -15.80
CA ILE A 17 19.86 9.29 -15.29
C ILE A 17 19.70 9.07 -13.79
N ALA A 18 19.96 7.87 -13.28
CA ALA A 18 19.93 7.58 -11.85
C ALA A 18 21.01 8.37 -11.08
N ILE A 19 22.20 8.52 -11.65
CA ILE A 19 23.32 9.30 -11.10
C ILE A 19 23.04 10.80 -11.19
N TRP A 20 22.40 11.31 -12.26
CA TRP A 20 21.96 12.70 -12.34
C TRP A 20 20.86 13.03 -11.32
N LEU A 21 19.91 12.11 -11.11
CA LEU A 21 18.91 12.22 -10.04
C LEU A 21 19.55 12.17 -8.64
N PHE A 22 20.70 11.50 -8.49
CA PHE A 22 21.45 11.42 -7.24
C PHE A 22 22.36 12.64 -6.98
N MET A 23 22.95 13.22 -8.03
CA MET A 23 23.90 14.35 -7.91
C MET A 23 23.24 15.74 -7.97
N ALA A 24 22.02 15.87 -8.51
CA ALA A 24 21.29 17.15 -8.56
C ALA A 24 20.53 17.48 -7.25
N LEU A 25 20.84 16.81 -6.15
CA LEU A 25 20.27 17.10 -4.82
C LEU A 25 21.20 18.07 -4.06
N PRO A 26 20.97 19.40 -4.11
CA PRO A 26 21.64 20.29 -3.17
C PRO A 26 21.22 19.90 -1.75
N SER A 27 22.22 19.49 -0.95
CA SER A 27 22.24 19.53 0.52
C SER A 27 20.87 19.47 1.20
N LEU A 28 20.24 18.28 1.09
CA LEU A 28 18.97 17.91 1.70
C LEU A 28 19.01 18.09 3.22
N HIS A 29 18.54 19.25 3.69
CA HIS A 29 18.21 19.44 5.09
C HIS A 29 16.92 18.67 5.38
N ALA A 30 17.05 17.52 6.06
CA ALA A 30 15.94 16.83 6.66
C ALA A 30 15.36 17.72 7.76
N GLN A 31 14.21 18.34 7.51
CA GLN A 31 13.51 19.15 8.49
C GLN A 31 12.86 18.23 9.53
N GLU A 32 13.29 18.35 10.79
CA GLU A 32 12.69 17.65 11.92
C GLU A 32 11.23 18.09 12.07
N SER A 33 10.31 17.12 11.99
CA SER A 33 8.88 17.35 12.14
C SER A 33 8.43 17.02 13.56
N THR A 34 7.65 17.93 14.13
CA THR A 34 7.12 17.96 15.49
C THR A 34 6.42 16.66 15.92
N THR A 35 6.69 16.29 17.17
CA THR A 35 6.42 15.06 17.90
C THR A 35 4.93 14.69 18.07
N LEU A 36 4.43 13.74 17.27
CA LEU A 36 3.62 12.67 17.87
C LEU A 36 4.57 11.55 18.26
N VAL A 37 4.48 11.08 19.50
CA VAL A 37 5.27 9.96 20.01
C VAL A 37 4.92 8.72 19.20
N GLN A 38 5.73 8.40 18.20
CA GLN A 38 5.62 7.13 17.48
C GLN A 38 6.42 6.08 18.24
N PRO A 39 5.84 4.90 18.50
CA PRO A 39 6.61 3.78 19.02
C PRO A 39 7.72 3.41 18.04
N ASN A 40 8.87 2.98 18.57
CA ASN A 40 9.97 2.54 17.72
C ASN A 40 9.57 1.23 17.01
N VAL A 41 8.94 0.31 17.72
CA VAL A 41 8.49 -0.98 17.17
C VAL A 41 7.02 -1.21 17.49
N GLU A 42 6.23 -1.51 16.47
CA GLU A 42 4.84 -1.89 16.55
C GLU A 42 4.67 -3.33 16.08
N ILE A 43 4.10 -4.16 16.93
CA ILE A 43 3.69 -5.52 16.61
C ILE A 43 2.17 -5.49 16.48
N PHE A 44 1.65 -5.97 15.36
CA PHE A 44 0.22 -6.02 15.12
C PHE A 44 -0.24 -7.37 14.61
N ALA A 45 -1.51 -7.69 14.86
CA ALA A 45 -2.15 -8.90 14.34
C ALA A 45 -3.51 -8.54 13.77
N GLY A 46 -3.78 -9.01 12.55
CA GLY A 46 -5.07 -8.90 11.87
C GLY A 46 -5.56 -10.26 11.41
N ALA A 47 -6.74 -10.27 10.81
CA ALA A 47 -7.27 -11.43 10.10
C ALA A 47 -7.79 -10.99 8.73
N GLU A 48 -7.55 -11.81 7.72
CA GLU A 48 -8.10 -11.65 6.38
C GLU A 48 -9.15 -12.75 6.15
N LEU A 49 -10.31 -12.32 5.65
CA LEU A 49 -11.40 -13.19 5.26
C LEU A 49 -11.59 -13.06 3.75
N HIS A 50 -11.35 -14.15 3.01
CA HIS A 50 -11.73 -14.22 1.61
C HIS A 50 -12.95 -15.12 1.48
N HIS A 51 -13.95 -14.59 0.78
CA HIS A 51 -15.20 -15.27 0.48
C HIS A 51 -15.37 -15.26 -1.03
N ARG A 52 -15.67 -16.41 -1.61
CA ARG A 52 -15.89 -16.57 -3.05
C ARG A 52 -17.09 -17.48 -3.29
N ASP A 53 -17.98 -17.01 -4.16
CA ASP A 53 -19.14 -17.74 -4.65
C ASP A 53 -19.00 -17.86 -6.17
N LEU A 54 -18.41 -18.97 -6.64
CA LEU A 54 -18.01 -19.14 -8.05
C LEU A 54 -18.36 -20.51 -8.64
N PHE A 55 -18.88 -21.47 -7.85
CA PHE A 55 -19.20 -22.82 -8.34
C PHE A 55 -20.61 -23.26 -7.96
N TYR A 56 -21.31 -23.88 -8.92
CA TYR A 56 -22.69 -24.37 -8.82
C TYR A 56 -22.90 -25.54 -7.83
N GLY A 57 -21.87 -25.99 -7.10
CA GLY A 57 -21.88 -27.21 -6.27
C GLY A 57 -21.52 -27.03 -4.79
N ASP A 58 -20.62 -26.09 -4.46
CA ASP A 58 -20.21 -25.79 -3.08
C ASP A 58 -20.64 -24.37 -2.73
N VAL A 59 -21.54 -24.24 -1.77
CA VAL A 59 -22.30 -23.01 -1.53
C VAL A 59 -21.41 -21.86 -1.02
N TYR A 60 -20.25 -22.14 -0.41
CA TYR A 60 -19.32 -21.12 0.12
C TYR A 60 -17.86 -21.62 0.21
N GLU A 61 -16.92 -21.05 -0.57
CA GLU A 61 -15.48 -21.21 -0.31
C GLU A 61 -15.02 -20.14 0.70
N LEU A 62 -14.50 -20.55 1.86
CA LEU A 62 -14.01 -19.67 2.93
C LEU A 62 -12.50 -19.83 3.16
N LEU A 63 -11.78 -18.71 3.22
CA LEU A 63 -10.38 -18.66 3.61
C LEU A 63 -10.20 -17.63 4.73
N VAL A 64 -9.77 -18.10 5.90
CA VAL A 64 -9.46 -17.30 7.08
C VAL A 64 -7.96 -17.36 7.34
N ASN A 65 -7.30 -16.22 7.16
CA ASN A 65 -5.87 -16.05 7.40
C ASN A 65 -5.64 -15.13 8.60
N LEU A 66 -4.71 -15.48 9.49
CA LEU A 66 -4.16 -14.57 10.48
C LEU A 66 -2.94 -13.86 9.90
N THR A 67 -2.85 -12.56 10.10
CA THR A 67 -1.78 -11.72 9.52
C THR A 67 -0.99 -11.01 10.60
N PRO A 68 -0.12 -11.71 11.36
CA PRO A 68 0.82 -11.05 12.25
C PRO A 68 1.84 -10.23 11.46
N GLY A 69 2.12 -9.01 11.93
CA GLY A 69 3.08 -8.11 11.31
C GLY A 69 3.81 -7.24 12.31
N VAL A 70 4.92 -6.68 11.86
CA VAL A 70 5.79 -5.80 12.64
C VAL A 70 6.13 -4.58 11.79
N LYS A 71 6.04 -3.40 12.38
CA LYS A 71 6.54 -2.13 11.82
C LYS A 71 7.60 -1.57 12.75
N TRP A 72 8.76 -1.25 12.19
CA TRP A 72 9.85 -0.59 12.89
C TRP A 72 10.09 0.78 12.28
N ASN A 73 9.83 1.83 13.06
CA ASN A 73 10.19 3.20 12.74
C ASN A 73 11.64 3.44 13.20
N MET A 74 12.57 3.52 12.24
CA MET A 74 14.02 3.63 12.51
C MET A 74 14.49 5.09 12.67
N GLY A 75 13.56 6.05 12.68
CA GLY A 75 13.86 7.47 12.65
C GLY A 75 14.28 7.95 11.26
N ARG A 76 14.49 9.27 11.11
CA ARG A 76 14.86 9.90 9.82
C ARG A 76 14.01 9.42 8.63
N GLN A 77 12.71 9.23 8.87
CA GLN A 77 11.73 8.87 7.85
C GLN A 77 11.91 7.45 7.26
N TRP A 78 12.73 6.60 7.87
CA TRP A 78 12.86 5.18 7.54
C TRP A 78 11.83 4.35 8.29
N LYS A 79 11.16 3.45 7.56
CA LYS A 79 10.22 2.48 8.10
C LYS A 79 10.48 1.10 7.49
N LEU A 80 10.64 0.10 8.35
CA LEU A 80 10.67 -1.31 7.97
C LEU A 80 9.33 -1.93 8.35
N ALA A 81 8.67 -2.62 7.43
CA ALA A 81 7.43 -3.33 7.68
C ALA A 81 7.55 -4.78 7.20
N ALA A 82 7.15 -5.73 8.03
CA ALA A 82 7.09 -7.14 7.68
C ALA A 82 5.75 -7.73 8.12
N GLN A 83 5.20 -8.65 7.34
CA GLN A 83 3.96 -9.34 7.67
C GLN A 83 4.01 -10.78 7.17
N ALA A 84 3.56 -11.71 8.00
CA ALA A 84 3.37 -13.11 7.64
C ALA A 84 1.87 -13.42 7.53
N ILE A 85 1.53 -14.41 6.72
CA ILE A 85 0.18 -14.98 6.62
C ILE A 85 0.24 -16.39 7.21
N VAL A 86 -0.61 -16.63 8.21
CA VAL A 86 -0.82 -17.93 8.85
C VAL A 86 -2.25 -18.37 8.54
N PRO A 87 -2.47 -19.37 7.66
CA PRO A 87 -3.80 -19.85 7.36
C PRO A 87 -4.38 -20.61 8.57
N ILE A 88 -5.57 -20.22 9.03
CA ILE A 88 -6.28 -20.91 10.13
C ILE A 88 -7.32 -21.88 9.57
N TYR A 89 -8.07 -21.42 8.57
CA TYR A 89 -9.13 -22.20 7.92
C TYR A 89 -9.06 -21.96 6.41
N ASN A 90 -9.06 -23.02 5.61
CA ASN A 90 -8.78 -22.92 4.18
C ASN A 90 -9.49 -24.02 3.38
N ASP A 91 -10.56 -23.64 2.69
CA ASP A 91 -11.26 -24.48 1.71
C ASP A 91 -10.84 -24.19 0.25
N PHE A 92 -9.92 -23.24 0.03
CA PHE A 92 -9.44 -22.81 -1.31
C PHE A 92 -8.34 -23.72 -1.91
N GLY A 93 -7.88 -24.75 -1.19
CA GLY A 93 -6.93 -25.77 -1.66
C GLY A 93 -5.52 -25.74 -1.03
N ASP A 94 -4.68 -26.73 -1.35
CA ASP A 94 -3.42 -27.02 -0.64
C ASP A 94 -2.35 -25.92 -0.71
N ARG A 95 -2.40 -25.04 -1.72
CA ARG A 95 -1.44 -23.93 -1.88
C ARG A 95 -1.50 -22.92 -0.73
N TYR A 96 -2.67 -22.78 -0.10
CA TYR A 96 -2.89 -21.82 0.98
C TYR A 96 -2.71 -22.43 2.38
N LYS A 97 -2.21 -23.66 2.51
CA LYS A 97 -2.00 -24.34 3.82
C LYS A 97 -0.68 -24.00 4.53
N LYS A 98 0.28 -23.35 3.84
CA LYS A 98 1.60 -23.04 4.41
C LYS A 98 1.67 -21.63 5.01
N VAL A 99 2.42 -21.49 6.10
CA VAL A 99 2.83 -20.17 6.61
C VAL A 99 3.74 -19.51 5.58
N ARG A 100 3.38 -18.31 5.15
CA ARG A 100 4.13 -17.58 4.11
C ARG A 100 4.40 -16.14 4.53
N LEU A 101 5.52 -15.61 4.08
CA LEU A 101 5.82 -14.19 4.24
C LEU A 101 4.99 -13.41 3.21
N ASN A 102 4.08 -12.54 3.68
CA ASN A 102 3.27 -11.70 2.79
C ASN A 102 4.10 -10.56 2.21
N MET A 103 4.89 -9.92 3.08
CA MET A 103 5.70 -8.76 2.71
C MET A 103 6.84 -8.53 3.70
N ALA A 104 7.90 -7.93 3.18
CA ALA A 104 9.03 -7.40 3.93
C ALA A 104 9.57 -6.19 3.16
N VAL A 105 9.19 -5.00 3.59
CA VAL A 105 9.41 -3.75 2.87
C VAL A 105 10.22 -2.78 3.72
N LEU A 106 11.28 -2.25 3.14
CA LEU A 106 11.99 -1.08 3.64
C LEU A 106 11.52 0.14 2.85
N SER A 107 11.00 1.16 3.53
CA SER A 107 10.54 2.38 2.90
C SER A 107 11.19 3.62 3.51
N LYS A 108 11.37 4.63 2.67
CA LYS A 108 11.83 5.96 3.04
C LYS A 108 10.91 6.99 2.43
N GLU A 109 10.43 7.89 3.28
CA GLU A 109 9.57 9.01 2.88
C GLU A 109 10.39 10.32 2.87
N TRP A 110 10.15 11.18 1.88
CA TRP A 110 10.68 12.53 1.78
C TRP A 110 9.54 13.51 1.54
N ASP A 111 9.68 14.71 2.09
CA ASP A 111 8.73 15.81 1.93
C ASP A 111 9.44 17.12 1.57
N TRP A 112 9.02 17.75 0.48
CA TRP A 112 9.54 19.06 0.06
C TRP A 112 8.56 20.17 0.46
N ARG A 113 8.81 20.78 1.63
CA ARG A 113 8.06 21.93 2.16
C ARG A 113 6.54 21.75 2.12
N GLY A 114 6.06 20.52 2.31
CA GLY A 114 4.63 20.17 2.25
C GLY A 114 3.97 20.30 0.87
N ARG A 115 4.74 20.51 -0.21
CA ARG A 115 4.23 20.63 -1.58
C ARG A 115 4.39 19.34 -2.39
N GLN A 116 5.47 18.59 -2.20
CA GLN A 116 5.70 17.31 -2.86
C GLN A 116 6.06 16.27 -1.82
N PHE A 117 5.52 15.07 -2.01
CA PHE A 117 5.76 13.93 -1.14
C PHE A 117 6.24 12.78 -2.00
N LEU A 118 7.33 12.15 -1.59
CA LEU A 118 7.92 11.01 -2.29
C LEU A 118 8.18 9.89 -1.28
N LYS A 119 7.80 8.67 -1.65
CA LYS A 119 8.04 7.48 -0.85
C LYS A 119 8.67 6.44 -1.76
N VAL A 120 9.89 6.06 -1.43
CA VAL A 120 10.59 4.96 -2.11
C VAL A 120 10.53 3.75 -1.20
N SER A 121 10.09 2.63 -1.73
CA SER A 121 9.95 1.36 -1.03
C SER A 121 10.70 0.28 -1.80
N GLY A 122 11.36 -0.62 -1.09
CA GLY A 122 12.06 -1.75 -1.68
C GLY A 122 11.93 -2.99 -0.82
N GLY A 123 11.85 -4.15 -1.46
CA GLY A 123 11.78 -5.45 -0.80
C GLY A 123 10.71 -6.35 -1.40
N LEU A 124 10.09 -7.16 -0.54
CA LEU A 124 8.97 -8.04 -0.86
C LEU A 124 7.65 -7.31 -0.60
N PHE A 125 6.91 -7.04 -1.67
CA PHE A 125 5.59 -6.44 -1.65
C PHE A 125 4.48 -7.50 -1.62
N GLY A 126 3.25 -7.05 -1.34
CA GLY A 126 2.09 -7.93 -1.40
C GLY A 126 1.91 -8.59 -2.78
N GLN A 127 1.12 -9.67 -2.84
CA GLN A 127 0.94 -10.50 -4.04
C GLN A 127 2.24 -11.17 -4.54
N GLU A 128 3.16 -11.48 -3.63
CA GLU A 128 4.40 -12.25 -3.93
C GLU A 128 5.29 -11.54 -4.97
N ARG A 129 5.35 -10.20 -4.89
CA ARG A 129 6.19 -9.37 -5.75
C ARG A 129 7.42 -8.90 -5.01
N TYR A 130 8.54 -8.78 -5.72
CA TYR A 130 9.74 -8.20 -5.15
C TYR A 130 10.27 -7.10 -6.06
N GLY A 131 10.84 -6.04 -5.50
CA GLY A 131 11.48 -5.01 -6.31
C GLY A 131 11.50 -3.64 -5.65
N LEU A 132 11.36 -2.61 -6.49
CA LEU A 132 11.39 -1.21 -6.11
C LEU A 132 10.08 -0.53 -6.51
N ASP A 133 9.56 0.29 -5.62
CA ASP A 133 8.32 1.05 -5.78
C ASP A 133 8.55 2.51 -5.38
N VAL A 134 8.10 3.42 -6.21
CA VAL A 134 8.20 4.86 -5.99
C VAL A 134 6.79 5.45 -6.08
N LYS A 135 6.32 6.00 -4.96
CA LYS A 135 5.06 6.73 -4.84
C LYS A 135 5.34 8.21 -4.71
N TRP A 136 4.70 9.01 -5.55
CA TRP A 136 4.81 10.46 -5.55
C TRP A 136 3.43 11.09 -5.45
N MET A 137 3.33 12.18 -4.71
CA MET A 137 2.10 12.96 -4.62
C MET A 137 2.41 14.46 -4.58
N TYR A 138 1.66 15.22 -5.35
CA TYR A 138 1.73 16.67 -5.46
C TYR A 138 0.34 17.30 -5.21
N PRO A 139 0.08 17.77 -3.99
CA PRO A 139 -1.09 18.59 -3.71
C PRO A 139 -1.01 19.94 -4.43
N VAL A 140 -1.76 20.08 -5.52
CA VAL A 140 -1.84 21.33 -6.28
C VAL A 140 -2.60 22.39 -5.47
N ASN A 141 -3.77 22.01 -4.96
CA ASN A 141 -4.70 22.89 -4.26
C ASN A 141 -5.38 22.15 -3.09
N ARG A 142 -6.16 22.87 -2.28
CA ARG A 142 -6.95 22.28 -1.18
C ARG A 142 -8.00 21.25 -1.61
N TRP A 143 -8.31 21.19 -2.91
CA TRP A 143 -9.33 20.33 -3.50
C TRP A 143 -8.79 19.41 -4.60
N LEU A 144 -7.52 19.55 -5.02
CA LEU A 144 -6.91 18.73 -6.07
C LEU A 144 -5.50 18.32 -5.67
N ALA A 145 -5.19 17.03 -5.77
CA ALA A 145 -3.84 16.48 -5.69
C ALA A 145 -3.59 15.54 -6.87
N LEU A 146 -2.37 15.55 -7.36
CA LEU A 146 -1.89 14.59 -8.35
C LEU A 146 -1.09 13.52 -7.64
N ASP A 147 -1.24 12.27 -8.06
CA ASP A 147 -0.47 11.15 -7.55
C ASP A 147 0.09 10.30 -8.69
N ALA A 148 1.23 9.68 -8.44
CA ALA A 148 1.82 8.73 -9.35
C ALA A 148 2.48 7.61 -8.56
N GLN A 149 2.40 6.39 -9.07
CA GLN A 149 3.08 5.23 -8.53
C GLN A 149 3.80 4.51 -9.66
N ILE A 150 5.11 4.29 -9.51
CA ILE A 150 5.93 3.57 -10.48
C ILE A 150 6.61 2.41 -9.77
N GLY A 151 6.46 1.22 -10.35
CA GLY A 151 6.95 -0.03 -9.80
C GLY A 151 7.82 -0.77 -10.79
N TRP A 152 9.02 -1.13 -10.36
CA TRP A 152 9.85 -2.11 -11.05
C TRP A 152 9.89 -3.38 -10.22
N THR A 153 9.10 -4.37 -10.64
CA THR A 153 8.84 -5.59 -9.87
C THR A 153 9.19 -6.86 -10.64
N GLY A 154 9.60 -7.89 -9.91
CA GLY A 154 9.67 -9.28 -10.33
C GLY A 154 8.67 -10.13 -9.53
N PHE A 155 8.50 -11.39 -9.93
CA PHE A 155 7.73 -12.36 -9.14
C PHE A 155 8.68 -13.16 -8.28
N CYS A 156 8.41 -13.28 -6.98
CA CYS A 156 9.11 -14.26 -6.16
C CYS A 156 8.08 -14.99 -5.31
N SER A 157 7.75 -16.21 -5.74
CA SER A 157 6.78 -17.04 -5.02
C SER A 157 7.49 -17.88 -3.98
N MET A 158 7.07 -17.72 -2.72
CA MET A 158 7.53 -18.52 -1.59
C MET A 158 6.66 -19.77 -1.35
N ALA A 159 5.65 -20.01 -2.20
CA ALA A 159 4.63 -21.03 -1.98
C ALA A 159 5.03 -22.45 -2.47
N VAL A 160 5.92 -22.56 -3.46
CA VAL A 160 6.27 -23.86 -4.06
C VAL A 160 7.78 -24.16 -3.99
N ASP A 161 8.68 -23.28 -4.47
CA ASP A 161 10.14 -23.62 -4.49
C ASP A 161 11.14 -22.41 -4.41
N TRP A 162 10.76 -21.27 -3.82
CA TRP A 162 11.63 -20.07 -3.75
C TRP A 162 12.16 -19.63 -5.13
N GLU A 163 11.29 -19.70 -6.14
CA GLU A 163 11.61 -19.27 -7.49
C GLU A 163 11.42 -17.76 -7.60
N CYS A 164 12.53 -17.03 -7.65
CA CYS A 164 12.53 -15.61 -8.02
C CYS A 164 12.76 -15.47 -9.54
N SER A 165 11.79 -14.89 -10.23
CA SER A 165 11.86 -14.55 -11.66
C SER A 165 12.63 -13.24 -11.88
N GLU A 166 13.27 -13.06 -13.04
CA GLU A 166 13.99 -11.82 -13.39
C GLU A 166 13.08 -10.57 -13.30
N MET A 167 13.63 -9.47 -12.77
CA MET A 167 12.92 -8.18 -12.61
C MET A 167 12.68 -7.49 -13.97
N LYS A 168 11.65 -7.92 -14.70
CA LYS A 168 11.30 -7.35 -16.01
C LYS A 168 9.98 -6.56 -16.03
N ARG A 169 9.18 -6.60 -14.96
CA ARG A 169 7.85 -6.01 -14.99
C ARG A 169 7.87 -4.56 -14.52
N PHE A 170 7.51 -3.68 -15.46
CA PHE A 170 7.30 -2.26 -15.20
C PHE A 170 5.79 -1.99 -15.06
N THR A 171 5.42 -1.41 -13.93
CA THR A 171 4.06 -0.96 -13.61
C THR A 171 4.08 0.54 -13.34
N GLY A 172 3.04 1.23 -13.77
CA GLY A 172 2.99 2.69 -13.66
C GLY A 172 1.55 3.16 -13.62
N LEU A 173 1.20 3.89 -12.57
CA LEU A 173 -0.08 4.53 -12.39
C LEU A 173 0.10 6.03 -12.21
N VAL A 174 -0.82 6.78 -12.80
CA VAL A 174 -0.95 8.22 -12.58
C VAL A 174 -2.40 8.49 -12.26
N GLY A 175 -2.63 9.40 -11.32
CA GLY A 175 -3.98 9.79 -10.96
C GLY A 175 -4.14 11.20 -10.46
N MET A 176 -5.42 11.53 -10.33
CA MET A 176 -5.91 12.80 -9.83
C MET A 176 -6.91 12.52 -8.71
N ASN A 177 -6.71 13.18 -7.58
CA ASN A 177 -7.58 13.09 -6.41
C ASN A 177 -8.25 14.44 -6.16
N PHE A 178 -9.57 14.47 -6.21
CA PHE A 178 -10.39 15.64 -5.94
C PHE A 178 -11.05 15.51 -4.56
N TYR A 179 -10.87 16.49 -3.68
CA TYR A 179 -11.38 16.46 -2.31
C TYR A 179 -12.37 17.60 -2.02
N LEU A 180 -13.61 17.24 -1.69
CA LEU A 180 -14.68 18.15 -1.31
C LEU A 180 -14.75 18.29 0.21
N ASN A 181 -14.11 19.35 0.72
CA ASN A 181 -14.00 19.62 2.15
C ASN A 181 -15.35 19.78 2.88
N LYS A 182 -16.42 20.23 2.22
CA LYS A 182 -17.73 20.44 2.87
C LYS A 182 -18.44 19.14 3.25
N VAL A 183 -18.23 18.08 2.47
CA VAL A 183 -18.92 16.78 2.62
C VAL A 183 -17.97 15.63 2.96
N ASN A 184 -16.66 15.90 3.05
CA ASN A 184 -15.59 14.92 3.23
C ASN A 184 -15.66 13.79 2.20
N THR A 185 -15.80 14.16 0.93
CA THR A 185 -15.86 13.24 -0.20
C THR A 185 -14.62 13.40 -1.07
N GLU A 186 -13.99 12.28 -1.40
CA GLU A 186 -12.83 12.20 -2.27
C GLU A 186 -13.17 11.43 -3.54
N PHE A 187 -12.90 12.04 -4.70
CA PHE A 187 -12.99 11.38 -5.99
C PHE A 187 -11.58 11.10 -6.49
N ARG A 188 -11.29 9.87 -6.85
CA ARG A 188 -10.00 9.43 -7.38
C ARG A 188 -10.17 8.93 -8.78
N LEU A 189 -9.27 9.37 -9.66
CA LEU A 189 -9.18 8.91 -11.03
C LEU A 189 -7.76 8.40 -11.23
N HIS A 190 -7.60 7.10 -11.38
CA HIS A 190 -6.31 6.45 -11.63
C HIS A 190 -6.32 5.82 -13.01
N GLY A 191 -5.25 6.00 -13.76
CA GLY A 191 -5.05 5.36 -15.05
C GLY A 191 -3.60 4.93 -15.22
N GLY A 192 -3.40 3.81 -15.90
CA GLY A 192 -2.05 3.37 -16.23
C GLY A 192 -1.95 1.88 -16.51
N ARG A 193 -0.73 1.36 -16.31
CA ARG A 193 -0.36 -0.03 -16.52
C ARG A 193 -0.29 -0.76 -15.19
N TYR A 194 -1.20 -1.71 -15.01
CA TYR A 194 -1.37 -2.49 -13.79
C TYR A 194 -0.50 -3.74 -13.76
N LEU A 195 -0.54 -4.50 -12.66
CA LEU A 195 0.36 -5.62 -12.40
C LEU A 195 0.30 -6.75 -13.44
N TYR A 196 -0.83 -6.93 -14.13
CA TYR A 196 -0.99 -7.95 -15.17
C TYR A 196 -0.73 -7.40 -16.57
N GLU A 197 -0.10 -6.23 -16.68
CA GLU A 197 0.19 -5.54 -17.93
C GLU A 197 -1.04 -4.98 -18.65
N ASP A 198 -2.21 -5.14 -18.03
CA ASP A 198 -3.47 -4.50 -18.39
C ASP A 198 -3.33 -2.97 -18.30
N TYR A 199 -3.82 -2.31 -19.33
CA TYR A 199 -4.10 -0.88 -19.29
C TYR A 199 -5.56 -0.67 -18.90
N GLY A 200 -5.78 0.27 -18.01
CA GLY A 200 -7.13 0.63 -17.62
C GLY A 200 -7.22 1.88 -16.78
N VAL A 201 -8.46 2.20 -16.45
CA VAL A 201 -8.83 3.37 -15.66
C VAL A 201 -9.71 2.89 -14.51
N VAL A 202 -9.44 3.41 -13.32
CA VAL A 202 -10.23 3.19 -12.12
C VAL A 202 -10.73 4.54 -11.63
N VAL A 203 -12.04 4.63 -11.43
CA VAL A 203 -12.71 5.77 -10.81
C VAL A 203 -13.23 5.33 -9.46
N GLU A 204 -12.87 6.06 -8.40
CA GLU A 204 -13.33 5.79 -7.05
C GLU A 204 -13.96 7.04 -6.45
N ALA A 205 -15.05 6.86 -5.72
CA ALA A 205 -15.72 7.92 -4.97
C ALA A 205 -15.85 7.49 -3.51
N PHE A 206 -15.02 8.04 -2.63
CA PHE A 206 -15.02 7.77 -1.20
C PHE A 206 -15.70 8.89 -0.42
N ARG A 207 -16.56 8.53 0.52
CA ARG A 207 -17.03 9.41 1.58
C ARG A 207 -16.41 9.01 2.92
N HIS A 208 -15.76 9.97 3.56
CA HIS A 208 -15.07 9.76 4.82
C HIS A 208 -15.93 10.21 6.00
N PHE A 209 -16.19 9.27 6.90
CA PHE A 209 -16.77 9.49 8.22
C PHE A 209 -15.68 9.45 9.29
N LYS A 210 -16.05 9.62 10.56
CA LYS A 210 -15.08 9.75 11.67
C LYS A 210 -14.15 8.54 11.85
N HIS A 211 -14.66 7.32 11.68
CA HIS A 211 -13.89 6.07 11.84
C HIS A 211 -14.11 5.06 10.70
N CYS A 212 -14.82 5.48 9.65
CA CYS A 212 -15.19 4.64 8.53
C CYS A 212 -15.13 5.46 7.25
N SER A 213 -14.74 4.84 6.15
CA SER A 213 -14.86 5.38 4.80
C SER A 213 -15.66 4.39 3.97
N PHE A 214 -16.68 4.88 3.27
CA PHE A 214 -17.42 4.09 2.30
C PHE A 214 -17.09 4.61 0.91
N GLY A 215 -16.78 3.74 -0.03
CA GLY A 215 -16.47 4.12 -1.40
C GLY A 215 -17.16 3.24 -2.42
N LEU A 216 -17.49 3.83 -3.56
CA LEU A 216 -17.88 3.12 -4.77
C LEU A 216 -16.72 3.18 -5.74
N TYR A 217 -16.48 2.11 -6.48
CA TYR A 217 -15.50 2.11 -7.55
C TYR A 217 -16.08 1.52 -8.82
N ALA A 218 -15.65 2.09 -9.94
CA ALA A 218 -15.88 1.57 -11.27
C ALA A 218 -14.52 1.49 -11.97
N GLN A 219 -14.31 0.42 -12.72
CA GLN A 219 -13.05 0.18 -13.38
C GLN A 219 -13.30 -0.31 -14.80
N TYR A 220 -12.44 0.10 -15.72
CA TYR A 220 -12.46 -0.34 -17.10
C TYR A 220 -11.06 -0.83 -17.46
N SER A 221 -10.95 -2.09 -17.85
CA SER A 221 -9.71 -2.73 -18.27
C SER A 221 -9.83 -3.18 -19.73
N ASP A 222 -8.72 -3.12 -20.46
CA ASP A 222 -8.64 -3.64 -21.82
C ASP A 222 -8.92 -5.16 -21.90
N HIS A 223 -8.55 -5.92 -20.87
CA HIS A 223 -8.72 -7.38 -20.83
C HIS A 223 -9.90 -7.82 -19.96
N GLY A 224 -10.17 -7.10 -18.87
CA GLY A 224 -11.25 -7.40 -17.92
C GLY A 224 -12.58 -6.72 -18.23
N HIS A 225 -12.62 -5.84 -19.24
CA HIS A 225 -13.76 -4.98 -19.55
C HIS A 225 -14.24 -4.18 -18.31
N GLU A 226 -15.52 -3.80 -18.28
CA GLU A 226 -16.14 -3.02 -17.21
C GLU A 226 -16.34 -3.86 -15.95
N ASN A 227 -15.97 -3.33 -14.79
CA ASN A 227 -16.28 -3.92 -13.50
C ASN A 227 -16.53 -2.81 -12.47
N GLY A 228 -17.13 -3.14 -11.34
CA GLY A 228 -17.39 -2.19 -10.27
C GLY A 228 -17.76 -2.86 -8.97
N GLY A 229 -17.93 -2.04 -7.95
CA GLY A 229 -18.30 -2.52 -6.64
C GLY A 229 -18.18 -1.44 -5.57
N PHE A 230 -18.05 -1.88 -4.33
CA PHE A 230 -17.91 -0.98 -3.20
C PHE A 230 -16.77 -1.40 -2.28
N LYS A 231 -16.23 -0.42 -1.58
CA LYS A 231 -15.15 -0.54 -0.61
C LYS A 231 -15.58 0.06 0.71
N VAL A 232 -15.40 -0.68 1.79
CA VAL A 232 -15.58 -0.17 3.15
C VAL A 232 -14.25 -0.27 3.87
N VAL A 233 -13.76 0.84 4.39
CA VAL A 233 -12.54 0.91 5.20
C VAL A 233 -12.94 1.40 6.59
N MET A 234 -12.87 0.53 7.59
CA MET A 234 -13.21 0.84 8.97
C MET A 234 -11.97 0.81 9.85
N MET A 235 -11.79 1.81 10.71
CA MET A 235 -10.70 1.83 11.68
C MET A 235 -11.09 1.03 12.92
N ILE A 236 -10.26 0.10 13.35
CA ILE A 236 -10.59 -0.83 14.44
C ILE A 236 -10.16 -0.21 15.79
N PRO A 237 -11.01 -0.25 16.84
CA PRO A 237 -10.60 0.14 18.18
C PRO A 237 -9.46 -0.77 18.72
N PRO A 238 -8.63 -0.28 19.65
CA PRO A 238 -8.79 0.94 20.44
C PRO A 238 -8.30 2.21 19.75
N TYR A 239 -9.15 3.25 19.75
CA TYR A 239 -8.84 4.57 19.19
C TYR A 239 -7.87 5.38 20.06
N LYS A 240 -7.84 5.13 21.38
CA LYS A 240 -6.91 5.77 22.30
C LYS A 240 -5.77 4.79 22.58
N ARG A 241 -4.55 5.15 22.16
CA ARG A 241 -3.36 4.30 22.25
C ARG A 241 -2.29 4.97 23.12
N LYS A 242 -1.48 4.15 23.80
CA LYS A 242 -0.31 4.62 24.57
C LYS A 242 0.95 4.19 23.82
N ALA A 243 1.76 5.15 23.38
CA ALA A 243 3.05 4.86 22.74
C ALA A 243 4.06 4.40 23.77
N ARG A 244 4.66 3.23 23.51
CA ARG A 244 5.79 2.64 24.25
C ARG A 244 6.92 2.35 23.25
N LYS A 245 8.13 2.04 23.70
CA LYS A 245 9.24 1.64 22.81
C LYS A 245 8.86 0.43 21.93
N VAL A 246 8.16 -0.53 22.52
CA VAL A 246 7.52 -1.67 21.84
C VAL A 246 6.04 -1.65 22.16
N GLN A 247 5.19 -1.62 21.13
CA GLN A 247 3.74 -1.61 21.27
C GLN A 247 3.12 -2.82 20.57
N VAL A 248 2.27 -3.56 21.28
CA VAL A 248 1.43 -4.63 20.71
C VAL A 248 0.02 -4.08 20.52
N ARG A 249 -0.58 -4.27 19.35
CA ARG A 249 -1.92 -3.79 19.01
C ARG A 249 -2.64 -4.70 18.01
N PRO A 250 -3.97 -4.65 17.89
CA PRO A 250 -4.63 -5.23 16.72
C PRO A 250 -4.26 -4.44 15.45
N ALA A 251 -4.57 -5.02 14.28
CA ALA A 251 -4.57 -4.29 13.02
C ALA A 251 -5.40 -3.01 13.13
N SER A 252 -4.93 -1.91 12.53
CA SER A 252 -5.55 -0.60 12.69
C SER A 252 -6.79 -0.43 11.82
N ASN A 253 -6.93 -1.22 10.77
CA ASN A 253 -8.05 -1.12 9.84
C ASN A 253 -8.61 -2.49 9.47
N PHE A 254 -9.88 -2.46 9.09
CA PHE A 254 -10.62 -3.51 8.44
C PHE A 254 -10.99 -3.00 7.05
N ARG A 255 -10.75 -3.81 6.02
CA ARG A 255 -11.16 -3.50 4.66
C ARG A 255 -12.07 -4.59 4.13
N LEU A 256 -13.18 -4.16 3.55
CA LEU A 256 -14.05 -5.00 2.76
C LEU A 256 -14.10 -4.42 1.34
N THR A 257 -13.77 -5.24 0.35
CA THR A 257 -13.95 -4.91 -1.06
C THR A 257 -14.93 -5.91 -1.64
N TYR A 258 -16.08 -5.42 -2.10
CA TYR A 258 -17.04 -6.22 -2.85
C TYR A 258 -16.90 -5.90 -4.33
N ASN A 259 -16.86 -6.94 -5.16
CA ASN A 259 -16.69 -6.85 -6.60
C ASN A 259 -17.87 -7.54 -7.28
N ILE A 260 -18.58 -6.84 -8.17
CA ILE A 260 -19.80 -7.33 -8.80
C ILE A 260 -19.52 -8.51 -9.74
N GLN A 261 -18.44 -8.44 -10.52
CA GLN A 261 -18.12 -9.48 -11.51
C GLN A 261 -17.13 -10.53 -11.01
N GLY A 262 -16.69 -10.45 -9.75
CA GLY A 262 -15.82 -11.45 -9.13
C GLY A 262 -14.46 -11.66 -9.84
N GLN A 263 -14.03 -10.73 -10.70
CA GLN A 263 -12.83 -10.92 -11.53
C GLN A 263 -11.54 -10.92 -10.68
N PRO A 264 -10.79 -12.02 -10.64
CA PRO A 264 -9.66 -12.16 -9.72
C PRO A 264 -8.36 -11.48 -10.18
N TYR A 265 -8.25 -11.02 -11.44
CA TYR A 265 -6.97 -10.55 -12.00
C TYR A 265 -6.99 -9.13 -12.60
N ALA A 266 -8.16 -8.56 -12.90
CA ALA A 266 -8.23 -7.26 -13.57
C ALA A 266 -7.83 -6.08 -12.66
N LEU A 267 -6.95 -5.20 -13.18
CA LEU A 267 -6.54 -3.93 -12.56
C LEU A 267 -6.04 -4.04 -11.11
N LYS A 268 -5.35 -5.15 -10.80
CA LYS A 268 -4.69 -5.32 -9.51
C LYS A 268 -3.39 -4.52 -9.43
N MET A 269 -3.21 -3.87 -8.28
CA MET A 269 -1.91 -3.36 -7.83
C MET A 269 -1.47 -4.07 -6.55
N TYR A 270 -0.16 -4.04 -6.31
CA TYR A 270 0.45 -4.51 -5.07
C TYR A 270 0.48 -3.40 -4.02
N THR A 271 0.49 -3.79 -2.74
CA THR A 271 0.67 -2.89 -1.61
C THR A 271 2.12 -2.91 -1.12
N THR A 272 2.58 -1.77 -0.59
CA THR A 272 3.94 -1.61 -0.05
C THR A 272 3.97 -1.35 1.45
N ASP A 273 2.82 -1.29 2.10
CA ASP A 273 2.69 -1.33 3.57
C ASP A 273 1.53 -2.28 3.95
N PRO A 274 1.70 -3.10 5.02
CA PRO A 274 0.70 -4.10 5.42
C PRO A 274 -0.64 -3.52 5.88
N GLU A 275 -0.67 -2.26 6.30
CA GLU A 275 -1.92 -1.56 6.66
C GLU A 275 -2.24 -0.42 5.67
N GLU A 276 -1.54 -0.37 4.53
CA GLU A 276 -1.79 0.62 3.46
C GLU A 276 -3.25 0.60 3.04
N ASN A 277 -3.95 1.73 3.07
CA ASN A 277 -5.37 1.79 2.73
C ASN A 277 -5.76 3.12 2.08
N GLU A 278 -6.92 3.13 1.43
CA GLU A 278 -7.43 4.29 0.70
C GLU A 278 -7.76 5.47 1.62
N ARG A 279 -8.05 5.25 2.90
CA ARG A 279 -8.39 6.33 3.86
C ARG A 279 -7.15 7.09 4.36
N GLU A 280 -6.09 6.38 4.71
CA GLU A 280 -4.85 6.96 5.26
C GLU A 280 -3.86 7.38 4.16
N GLY A 281 -4.01 6.81 2.95
CA GLY A 281 -3.13 7.07 1.82
C GLY A 281 -1.73 6.47 2.00
N HIS A 282 -0.79 6.94 1.18
CA HIS A 282 0.56 6.36 1.12
C HIS A 282 1.58 7.03 2.05
N PHE A 283 1.29 8.25 2.50
CA PHE A 283 2.23 9.12 3.20
C PHE A 283 1.82 9.36 4.65
N SER A 284 2.79 9.69 5.48
CA SER A 284 2.53 10.02 6.88
C SER A 284 1.55 11.18 7.03
N ARG A 285 0.41 10.93 7.70
CA ARG A 285 -0.66 11.90 7.99
C ARG A 285 -0.16 13.21 8.59
N GLN A 286 0.90 13.17 9.40
CA GLN A 286 1.47 14.36 10.04
C GLN A 286 2.03 15.35 9.02
N ARG A 287 2.62 14.86 7.94
CA ARG A 287 3.27 15.69 6.92
C ARG A 287 2.33 16.05 5.79
N LEU A 288 1.54 15.08 5.31
CA LEU A 288 0.55 15.29 4.26
C LEU A 288 -0.77 15.78 4.87
N GLN A 289 -0.89 17.10 5.08
CA GLN A 289 -2.11 17.76 5.56
C GLN A 289 -3.10 18.06 4.41
N TRP A 290 -3.47 17.02 3.65
CA TRP A 290 -4.38 17.11 2.50
C TRP A 290 -5.47 16.02 2.55
N GLY A 291 -6.65 16.30 1.98
CA GLY A 291 -7.74 15.31 1.89
C GLY A 291 -8.25 14.84 3.25
N ALA A 292 -8.50 13.53 3.36
CA ALA A 292 -8.98 12.89 4.60
C ALA A 292 -8.03 13.08 5.80
N ASN A 293 -6.74 13.34 5.57
CA ASN A 293 -5.77 13.58 6.65
C ASN A 293 -6.07 14.85 7.46
N ARG A 294 -6.81 15.81 6.87
CA ARG A 294 -7.25 17.05 7.54
C ARG A 294 -8.40 16.85 8.51
N MET A 295 -9.07 15.69 8.47
CA MET A 295 -10.08 15.33 9.47
C MET A 295 -9.43 15.09 10.84
N THR A 296 -10.22 15.01 11.90
CA THR A 296 -9.71 14.59 13.21
C THR A 296 -9.05 13.21 13.11
N PRO A 297 -7.85 13.00 13.70
CA PRO A 297 -7.19 11.70 13.72
C PRO A 297 -8.07 10.60 14.29
N ASP A 298 -8.10 9.45 13.64
CA ASP A 298 -8.82 8.26 14.10
C ASP A 298 -8.22 7.72 15.41
N PHE A 299 -6.90 7.80 15.53
CA PHE A 299 -6.14 7.36 16.70
C PHE A 299 -5.52 8.55 17.45
N SER A 300 -5.77 8.63 18.76
CA SER A 300 -5.05 9.53 19.65
C SER A 300 -3.96 8.75 20.38
N ILE A 301 -2.70 9.14 20.18
CA ILE A 301 -1.55 8.49 20.82
C ILE A 301 -1.03 9.37 21.95
N LYS A 302 -1.01 8.85 23.18
CA LYS A 302 -0.40 9.50 24.34
C LYS A 302 0.94 8.84 24.68
N LYS A 303 1.93 9.60 25.16
CA LYS A 303 3.19 9.03 25.67
C LYS A 303 2.87 8.07 26.83
N GLY A 304 3.29 6.82 26.72
CA GLY A 304 3.04 5.78 27.70
C GLY A 304 4.32 5.36 28.41
N GLY A 305 4.47 5.77 29.68
CA GLY A 305 5.56 5.32 30.56
C GLY A 305 6.11 6.46 31.39
N SER A 306 6.10 6.30 32.72
CA SER A 306 6.82 7.15 33.66
C SER A 306 8.31 6.99 33.45
N GLU A 307 9.05 8.08 33.59
CA GLU A 307 10.46 8.02 33.99
C GLU A 307 10.53 7.22 35.31
N ARG A 308 11.06 6.01 35.23
CA ARG A 308 11.59 5.25 36.36
C ARG A 308 12.81 4.51 35.85
#